data_AF-A0AAF1A5A5-F1
#
_entry.id   AF-A0AAF1A5A5-F1
#
_cell.length_a   1.000
_cell.length_b   1.000
_cell.length_c   1.000
_cell.angle_alpha   90.00
_cell.angle_beta   90.00
_cell.angle_gamma   90.00
#
_symmetry.space_group_name_H-M   'P 1'
#
loop_
_entity.id
_entity.type
_entity.pdbx_description
1 polymer ?
#
loop_
_entity_poly.entity_id
_entity_poly.type
_entity_poly.pdbx_seq_one_letter_code
_entity_poly.pdbx_strand_id
1 'polypeptide(L)'
;MGNVIAKNRKAYGYDYADLGSVVNYVTETLKVKVQQSIQYDNLPQYPNGYGFVVTRYWKDDSKSWSVFEAPVPIIVGDSAGKREQPFMQRYGSAETYARRYSLLTLFCLATSDDDGQLAGYQRGNPMNEELRKQVAALLAQGNVPAGRESEAIGNRIKMPVNYARLTDWQAQLFINSFKKNEEVKEAA
;
A
#
# COMPACT_ATOMS: atom_id res chain seq x y z
N MET A 1 15.31 -18.15 -10.23
CA MET A 1 15.19 -16.86 -9.52
C MET A 1 13.88 -16.24 -9.96
N GLY A 2 12.99 -15.85 -9.05
CA GLY A 2 11.72 -15.21 -9.41
C GLY A 2 11.95 -13.84 -10.06
N ASN A 3 11.06 -13.44 -10.97
CA ASN A 3 11.11 -12.14 -11.63
C ASN A 3 10.62 -11.03 -10.67
N VAL A 4 11.48 -10.66 -9.71
CA VAL A 4 11.17 -9.70 -8.64
C VAL A 4 11.98 -8.42 -8.84
N ILE A 5 11.29 -7.27 -8.90
CA ILE A 5 11.90 -5.94 -9.05
C ILE A 5 11.87 -5.19 -7.71
N ALA A 6 13.03 -4.76 -7.21
CA ALA A 6 13.13 -4.01 -5.96
C ALA A 6 12.38 -2.67 -6.04
N LYS A 7 11.63 -2.35 -4.98
CA LYS A 7 11.01 -1.03 -4.78
C LYS A 7 12.09 0.02 -4.49
N ASN A 8 11.96 1.21 -5.08
CA ASN A 8 12.97 2.26 -5.00
C ASN A 8 12.40 3.69 -4.86
N ARG A 9 11.08 3.82 -4.72
CA ARG A 9 10.38 5.10 -4.49
C ARG A 9 9.34 4.97 -3.38
N LYS A 10 9.05 6.10 -2.73
CA LYS A 10 7.99 6.25 -1.71
C LYS A 10 7.03 7.37 -2.10
N ALA A 11 5.72 7.12 -2.11
CA ALA A 11 4.70 8.17 -2.24
C ALA A 11 3.39 7.75 -1.56
N TYR A 12 2.68 8.71 -0.97
CA TYR A 12 1.38 8.49 -0.32
C TYR A 12 1.34 7.32 0.69
N GLY A 13 2.46 7.03 1.36
CA GLY A 13 2.57 5.93 2.33
C GLY A 13 2.89 4.56 1.74
N TYR A 14 3.15 4.46 0.43
CA TYR A 14 3.47 3.20 -0.25
C TYR A 14 4.84 3.23 -0.91
N ASP A 15 5.54 2.09 -0.84
CA ASP A 15 6.79 1.87 -1.54
C ASP A 15 6.50 1.20 -2.89
N TYR A 16 7.16 1.63 -3.98
CA TYR A 16 6.97 1.07 -5.31
C TYR A 16 8.27 1.07 -6.13
N ALA A 17 8.35 0.18 -7.13
CA ALA A 17 9.38 0.24 -8.16
C ALA A 17 8.97 1.29 -9.21
N ASP A 18 9.84 2.26 -9.49
CA ASP A 18 9.51 3.28 -10.49
C ASP A 18 9.50 2.72 -11.92
N LEU A 19 8.87 3.48 -12.83
CA LEU A 19 8.69 3.05 -14.23
C LEU A 19 10.04 2.78 -14.91
N GLY A 20 11.07 3.58 -14.64
CA GLY A 20 12.39 3.40 -15.21
C GLY A 20 13.02 2.08 -14.78
N SER A 21 12.89 1.73 -13.50
CA SER A 21 13.35 0.42 -12.99
C SER A 21 12.63 -0.75 -13.65
N VAL A 22 11.31 -0.64 -13.86
CA VAL A 22 10.53 -1.68 -14.55
C VAL A 22 10.92 -1.81 -16.01
N VAL A 23 11.07 -0.69 -16.73
CA VAL A 23 11.52 -0.68 -18.13
C VAL A 23 12.92 -1.29 -18.24
N ASN A 24 13.87 -0.86 -17.42
CA ASN A 24 15.24 -1.38 -17.43
C ASN A 24 15.29 -2.88 -17.13
N TYR A 25 14.46 -3.38 -16.21
CA TYR A 25 14.41 -4.82 -15.97
C TYR A 25 13.94 -5.58 -17.23
N VAL A 26 12.89 -5.09 -17.90
CA VAL A 26 12.38 -5.72 -19.13
C VAL A 26 13.39 -5.65 -20.27
N THR A 27 14.02 -4.50 -20.50
CA THR A 27 14.95 -4.32 -21.63
C THR A 27 16.31 -4.95 -21.35
N GLU A 28 16.85 -4.80 -20.15
CA GLU A 28 18.22 -5.21 -19.84
C GLU A 28 18.31 -6.59 -19.21
N THR A 29 17.33 -7.02 -18.42
CA THR A 29 17.36 -8.34 -17.77
C THR A 29 16.63 -9.38 -18.61
N LEU A 30 15.42 -9.08 -19.06
CA LEU A 30 14.66 -10.01 -19.91
C LEU A 30 15.08 -9.96 -21.39
N LYS A 31 15.87 -8.96 -21.79
CA LYS A 31 16.31 -8.75 -23.18
C LYS A 31 15.13 -8.64 -24.16
N VAL A 32 14.08 -7.94 -23.73
CA VAL A 32 12.88 -7.72 -24.53
C VAL A 32 12.72 -6.23 -24.85
N LYS A 33 12.52 -5.90 -26.12
CA LYS A 33 12.16 -4.54 -26.54
C LYS A 33 10.66 -4.35 -26.29
N VAL A 34 10.27 -3.21 -25.76
CA VAL A 34 8.87 -2.89 -25.47
C VAL A 34 8.43 -1.59 -26.14
N GLN A 35 7.16 -1.54 -26.49
CA GLN A 35 6.51 -0.33 -26.93
C GLN A 35 5.14 -0.22 -26.29
N GLN A 36 4.83 0.96 -25.78
CA GLN A 36 3.53 1.28 -25.20
C GLN A 36 2.79 2.29 -26.05
N SER A 37 1.48 2.14 -26.15
CA SER A 37 0.59 3.09 -26.80
C SER A 37 -0.58 3.41 -25.88
N ILE A 38 -1.20 4.56 -26.09
CA ILE A 38 -2.49 4.88 -25.50
C ILE A 38 -3.56 4.58 -26.55
N GLN A 39 -4.53 3.75 -26.19
CA GLN A 39 -5.75 3.56 -26.96
C GLN A 39 -6.85 4.37 -26.27
N TYR A 40 -7.27 5.46 -26.92
CA TYR A 40 -8.32 6.31 -26.41
C TYR A 40 -9.65 5.57 -26.43
N ASP A 41 -10.32 5.58 -25.29
CA ASP A 41 -11.60 4.93 -25.13
C ASP A 41 -12.39 5.68 -24.05
N ASN A 42 -13.55 6.20 -24.47
CA ASN A 42 -14.44 7.00 -23.63
C ASN A 42 -15.60 6.17 -23.08
N LEU A 43 -15.47 4.84 -23.03
CA LEU A 43 -16.51 3.97 -22.48
C LEU A 43 -16.84 4.36 -21.02
N PRO A 44 -18.13 4.33 -20.63
CA PRO A 44 -18.61 4.85 -19.34
C PRO A 44 -18.19 4.02 -18.12
N GLN A 45 -17.42 2.94 -18.31
CA GLN A 45 -17.03 2.03 -17.23
C GLN A 45 -16.07 2.66 -16.22
N TYR A 46 -15.30 3.67 -16.62
CA TYR A 46 -14.35 4.36 -15.77
C TYR A 46 -14.66 5.85 -15.71
N PRO A 47 -15.38 6.34 -14.68
CA PRO A 47 -15.52 7.77 -14.43
C PRO A 47 -14.13 8.41 -14.36
N ASN A 48 -13.88 9.45 -15.16
CA ASN A 48 -12.58 10.11 -15.32
C ASN A 48 -11.48 9.28 -16.03
N GLY A 49 -11.87 8.21 -16.72
CA GLY A 49 -11.02 7.49 -17.67
C GLY A 49 -11.09 8.12 -19.06
N TYR A 50 -9.96 8.14 -19.78
CA TYR A 50 -9.92 8.61 -21.18
C TYR A 50 -9.33 7.59 -22.17
N GLY A 51 -8.86 6.45 -21.66
CA GLY A 51 -8.29 5.40 -22.48
C GLY A 51 -7.46 4.42 -21.67
N PHE A 52 -6.73 3.57 -22.39
CA PHE A 52 -5.93 2.49 -21.84
C PHE A 52 -4.49 2.61 -22.32
N VAL A 53 -3.54 2.37 -21.41
CA VAL A 53 -2.19 2.00 -21.83
C VAL A 53 -2.20 0.54 -22.22
N VAL A 54 -1.67 0.26 -23.40
CA VAL A 54 -1.42 -1.09 -23.89
C VAL A 54 0.05 -1.26 -24.21
N THR A 55 0.58 -2.46 -24.02
CA THR A 55 1.99 -2.77 -24.25
C THR A 55 2.12 -3.87 -25.27
N ARG A 56 3.07 -3.72 -26.18
CA ARG A 56 3.56 -4.79 -27.05
C ARG A 56 5.06 -4.96 -26.86
N TYR A 57 5.56 -6.11 -27.29
CA TYR A 57 6.95 -6.49 -27.12
C TYR A 57 7.54 -7.17 -28.35
N TRP A 58 8.86 -7.12 -28.47
CA TRP A 58 9.67 -7.84 -29.45
C TRP A 58 10.79 -8.57 -28.71
N LYS A 59 10.84 -9.90 -28.87
CA LYS A 59 11.98 -10.75 -28.47
C LYS A 59 12.88 -10.97 -29.68
N ASP A 60 14.19 -10.94 -29.55
CA ASP A 60 15.09 -10.93 -30.73
C ASP A 60 14.97 -12.17 -31.63
N ASP A 61 14.44 -13.29 -31.11
CA ASP A 61 14.07 -14.49 -31.88
C ASP A 61 12.74 -14.33 -32.66
N SER A 62 11.93 -13.33 -32.31
CA SER A 62 10.72 -12.95 -33.03
C SER A 62 11.05 -12.15 -34.29
N LYS A 63 10.38 -12.49 -35.39
CA LYS A 63 10.46 -11.74 -36.67
C LYS A 63 9.48 -10.55 -36.74
N SER A 64 8.70 -10.33 -35.68
CA SER A 64 7.69 -9.26 -35.63
C SER A 64 7.41 -8.81 -34.20
N TRP A 65 6.83 -7.61 -34.06
CA TRP A 65 6.19 -7.21 -32.83
C TRP A 65 5.01 -8.14 -32.50
N SER A 66 4.78 -8.38 -31.22
CA SER A 66 3.50 -8.90 -30.74
C SER A 66 2.37 -7.89 -30.95
N VAL A 67 1.13 -8.37 -30.78
CA VAL A 67 -0.04 -7.49 -30.67
C VAL A 67 0.02 -6.69 -29.36
N PHE A 68 -0.77 -5.63 -29.30
CA PHE A 68 -0.92 -4.86 -28.07
C PHE A 68 -1.78 -5.62 -27.07
N GLU A 69 -1.25 -5.82 -25.86
CA GLU A 69 -1.89 -6.57 -24.78
C GLU A 69 -1.78 -5.79 -23.45
N ALA A 70 -2.26 -6.41 -22.36
CA ALA A 70 -2.27 -5.86 -21.02
C ALA A 70 -2.86 -4.43 -20.93
N PRO A 71 -4.13 -4.23 -21.34
CA PRO A 71 -4.78 -2.93 -21.24
C PRO A 71 -4.94 -2.53 -19.77
N VAL A 72 -4.42 -1.36 -19.42
CA VAL A 72 -4.59 -0.76 -18.09
C VAL A 72 -5.24 0.60 -18.24
N PRO A 73 -6.41 0.84 -17.59
CA PRO A 73 -7.13 2.11 -17.73
C PRO A 73 -6.32 3.26 -17.15
N ILE A 74 -6.38 4.41 -17.81
CA ILE A 74 -5.81 5.65 -17.33
C ILE A 74 -6.92 6.44 -16.65
N ILE A 75 -6.94 6.41 -15.32
CA ILE A 75 -7.96 7.09 -14.50
C ILE A 75 -7.31 8.28 -13.82
N VAL A 76 -7.73 9.49 -14.20
CA VAL A 76 -7.22 10.71 -13.58
C VAL A 76 -8.06 11.02 -12.36
N GLY A 77 -7.52 10.71 -11.17
CA GLY A 77 -8.19 10.99 -9.91
C GLY A 77 -8.32 12.49 -9.63
N ASP A 78 -9.28 12.85 -8.79
CA ASP A 78 -9.43 14.21 -8.29
C ASP A 78 -8.27 14.59 -7.36
N SER A 79 -8.06 15.91 -7.20
CA SER A 79 -7.06 16.38 -6.24
C SER A 79 -7.51 16.08 -4.81
N ALA A 80 -6.90 15.07 -4.18
CA ALA A 80 -7.15 14.73 -2.79
C ALA A 80 -5.92 15.11 -1.93
N GLY A 81 -6.09 16.07 -1.01
CA GLY A 81 -5.04 16.49 -0.08
C GLY A 81 -5.21 17.92 0.45
N LYS A 82 -4.31 18.35 1.35
CA LYS A 82 -4.29 19.72 1.93
C LYS A 82 -3.97 20.82 0.91
N ARG A 83 -3.46 20.47 -0.28
CA ARG A 83 -3.08 21.39 -1.35
C ARG A 83 -3.55 20.85 -2.68
N GLU A 84 -4.18 21.71 -3.47
CA GLU A 84 -4.67 21.36 -4.80
C GLU A 84 -3.51 21.00 -5.73
N GLN A 85 -3.58 19.82 -6.35
CA GLN A 85 -2.60 19.37 -7.33
C GLN A 85 -3.02 19.79 -8.74
N PRO A 86 -2.14 20.48 -9.49
CA PRO A 86 -2.41 20.87 -10.86
C PRO A 86 -2.79 19.66 -11.72
N PHE A 87 -3.78 19.85 -12.60
CA PHE A 87 -4.29 18.78 -13.47
C PHE A 87 -3.17 18.03 -14.22
N MET A 88 -2.20 18.76 -14.79
CA MET A 88 -1.11 18.15 -15.56
C MET A 88 -0.22 17.22 -14.71
N GLN A 89 -0.05 17.48 -13.41
CA GLN A 89 0.70 16.58 -12.53
C GLN A 89 -0.09 15.29 -12.24
N ARG A 90 -1.42 15.42 -12.02
CA ARG A 90 -2.31 14.27 -11.81
C ARG A 90 -2.38 13.40 -13.07
N TYR A 91 -2.51 14.04 -14.22
CA TYR A 91 -2.49 13.41 -15.54
C TYR A 91 -1.21 12.62 -15.78
N GLY A 92 -0.03 13.25 -15.61
CA GLY A 92 1.26 12.56 -15.77
C GLY A 92 1.46 11.41 -14.78
N SER A 93 0.94 11.54 -13.56
CA SER A 93 0.99 10.47 -12.55
C SER A 93 0.13 9.28 -12.95
N ALA A 94 -1.09 9.51 -13.44
CA ALA A 94 -2.00 8.45 -13.91
C ALA A 94 -1.41 7.69 -15.11
N GLU A 95 -0.85 8.40 -16.09
CA GLU A 95 -0.16 7.76 -17.22
C GLU A 95 1.03 6.91 -16.77
N THR A 96 1.89 7.45 -15.89
CA THR A 96 3.06 6.73 -15.38
C THR A 96 2.65 5.46 -14.65
N TYR A 97 1.54 5.51 -13.90
CA TYR A 97 0.99 4.35 -13.20
C TYR A 97 0.49 3.31 -14.19
N ALA A 98 -0.37 3.68 -15.15
CA ALA A 98 -0.90 2.75 -16.14
C ALA A 98 0.20 2.07 -16.97
N ARG A 99 1.24 2.82 -17.38
CA ARG A 99 2.42 2.29 -18.07
C ARG A 99 3.17 1.25 -17.26
N ARG A 100 3.34 1.49 -15.97
CA ARG A 100 4.04 0.56 -15.07
C ARG A 100 3.25 -0.74 -14.94
N TYR A 101 1.96 -0.65 -14.64
CA TYR A 101 1.13 -1.84 -14.42
C TYR A 101 0.94 -2.65 -15.72
N SER A 102 0.84 -2.00 -16.88
CA SER A 102 0.76 -2.72 -18.16
C SER A 102 2.02 -3.58 -18.40
N LEU A 103 3.22 -3.09 -18.05
CA LEU A 103 4.46 -3.87 -18.11
C LEU A 103 4.48 -5.01 -17.08
N LEU A 104 4.11 -4.72 -15.82
CA LEU A 104 4.10 -5.73 -14.76
C LEU A 104 3.15 -6.88 -15.10
N THR A 105 1.94 -6.56 -15.58
CA THR A 105 0.94 -7.54 -16.00
C THR A 105 1.42 -8.36 -17.20
N LEU A 106 1.94 -7.71 -18.24
CA LEU A 106 2.37 -8.39 -19.47
C LEU A 106 3.48 -9.41 -19.22
N PHE A 107 4.45 -9.07 -18.37
CA PHE A 107 5.62 -9.92 -18.12
C PHE A 107 5.51 -10.74 -16.82
N CYS A 108 4.35 -10.75 -16.17
CA CYS A 108 4.11 -11.42 -14.89
C CYS A 108 5.18 -11.07 -13.84
N LEU A 109 5.54 -9.78 -13.76
CA LEU A 109 6.58 -9.30 -12.87
C LEU A 109 5.98 -8.99 -11.51
N ALA A 110 6.60 -9.53 -10.47
CA ALA A 110 6.36 -9.08 -9.11
C ALA A 110 7.28 -7.90 -8.81
N THR A 111 6.77 -6.91 -8.09
CA THR A 111 7.65 -5.98 -7.37
C THR A 111 7.98 -6.60 -6.02
N SER A 112 9.13 -6.26 -5.42
CA SER A 112 9.54 -6.78 -4.11
C SER A 112 8.43 -6.48 -3.12
N ASP A 113 7.72 -7.54 -2.74
CA ASP A 113 6.50 -7.44 -1.97
C ASP A 113 6.86 -7.25 -0.49
N ASP A 114 7.05 -6.00 -0.08
CA ASP A 114 6.89 -5.60 1.32
C ASP A 114 5.42 -5.24 1.62
N ASP A 115 4.53 -5.23 0.62
CA ASP A 115 3.10 -5.00 0.84
C ASP A 115 2.37 -6.31 1.17
N GLY A 116 3.02 -7.47 1.15
CA GLY A 116 2.54 -8.70 1.79
C GLY A 116 2.35 -8.49 3.31
N GLN A 117 3.06 -7.53 3.91
CA GLN A 117 2.78 -7.00 5.25
C GLN A 117 1.60 -6.01 5.33
N LEU A 118 0.98 -5.65 4.20
CA LEU A 118 -0.22 -4.80 4.13
C LEU A 118 -1.43 -5.54 3.52
N ALA A 119 -1.23 -6.53 2.65
CA ALA A 119 -2.24 -7.50 2.20
C ALA A 119 -2.57 -8.51 3.30
N GLY A 120 -1.59 -8.81 4.17
CA GLY A 120 -1.88 -9.05 5.56
C GLY A 120 -1.94 -7.69 6.25
N TYR A 121 -3.13 -7.18 6.57
CA TYR A 121 -3.26 -6.59 7.90
C TYR A 121 -2.53 -7.58 8.81
N GLN A 122 -1.42 -7.19 9.44
CA GLN A 122 -0.97 -7.92 10.61
C GLN A 122 -2.16 -7.83 11.57
N ARG A 123 -3.09 -8.79 11.48
CA ARG A 123 -3.82 -9.26 12.63
C ARG A 123 -2.69 -9.72 13.53
N GLY A 124 -2.15 -8.79 14.31
CA GLY A 124 -1.24 -9.13 15.37
C GLY A 124 -1.88 -10.29 16.12
N ASN A 125 -1.05 -11.21 16.61
CA ASN A 125 -1.57 -12.37 17.33
C ASN A 125 -2.63 -11.90 18.33
N PRO A 126 -3.78 -12.60 18.43
CA PRO A 126 -4.78 -12.27 19.43
C PRO A 126 -4.10 -12.12 20.78
N MET A 127 -4.48 -11.08 21.52
CA MET A 127 -3.89 -10.78 22.83
C MET A 127 -3.83 -12.05 23.68
N ASN A 128 -2.63 -12.45 24.07
CA ASN A 128 -2.42 -13.61 24.93
C ASN A 128 -3.01 -13.37 26.34
N GLU A 129 -3.19 -14.45 27.10
CA GLU A 129 -3.90 -14.40 28.39
C GLU A 129 -3.16 -13.56 29.44
N GLU A 130 -1.82 -13.49 29.36
CA GLU A 130 -1.01 -12.68 30.27
C GLU A 130 -1.21 -11.18 30.02
N LEU A 131 -1.14 -10.75 28.76
CA LEU A 131 -1.41 -9.37 28.35
C LEU A 131 -2.87 -9.00 28.64
N ARG A 132 -3.81 -9.93 28.47
CA ARG A 132 -5.21 -9.71 28.82
C ARG A 132 -5.39 -9.35 30.29
N LYS A 133 -4.74 -10.07 31.20
CA LYS A 133 -4.77 -9.78 32.64
C LYS A 133 -4.17 -8.40 32.95
N GLN A 134 -3.04 -8.06 32.32
CA GLN A 134 -2.39 -6.76 32.52
C GLN A 134 -3.26 -5.59 32.02
N VAL A 135 -3.84 -5.71 30.83
CA VAL A 135 -4.76 -4.68 30.28
C VAL A 135 -6.00 -4.54 31.17
N ALA A 136 -6.60 -5.64 31.62
CA ALA A 136 -7.76 -5.61 32.50
C ALA A 136 -7.44 -4.92 33.85
N ALA A 137 -6.28 -5.20 34.45
CA ALA A 137 -5.85 -4.55 35.68
C ALA A 137 -5.67 -3.02 35.51
N LEU A 138 -5.08 -2.59 34.39
CA LEU A 138 -4.91 -1.15 34.09
C LEU A 138 -6.24 -0.44 33.83
N LEU A 139 -7.18 -1.11 33.15
CA LEU A 139 -8.54 -0.56 32.96
C LEU A 139 -9.30 -0.44 34.28
N ALA A 140 -9.15 -1.42 35.17
CA ALA A 140 -9.74 -1.38 36.51
C ALA A 140 -9.12 -0.25 37.35
N GLN A 141 -7.80 -0.06 37.30
CA GLN A 141 -7.12 1.05 37.97
C GLN A 141 -7.60 2.42 37.46
N GLY A 142 -7.91 2.52 36.17
CA GLY A 142 -8.48 3.71 35.54
C GLY A 142 -9.97 3.92 35.79
N ASN A 143 -10.65 3.06 36.57
CA ASN A 143 -12.11 3.07 36.78
C ASN A 143 -12.90 3.11 35.45
N VAL A 144 -12.44 2.40 34.42
CA VAL A 144 -13.13 2.36 33.13
C VAL A 144 -14.41 1.52 33.24
N PRO A 145 -15.59 2.06 32.91
CA PRO A 145 -16.84 1.31 32.95
C PRO A 145 -16.87 0.16 31.94
N ALA A 146 -17.58 -0.91 32.28
CA ALA A 146 -17.80 -2.04 31.38
C ALA A 146 -18.47 -1.57 30.06
N GLY A 147 -17.96 -2.02 28.92
CA GLY A 147 -18.43 -1.63 27.59
C GLY A 147 -17.77 -0.37 27.02
N ARG A 148 -16.96 0.36 27.80
CA ARG A 148 -16.19 1.54 27.35
C ARG A 148 -14.70 1.24 27.15
N GLU A 149 -14.28 -0.02 27.30
CA GLU A 149 -12.87 -0.43 27.25
C GLU A 149 -12.25 -0.11 25.88
N SER A 150 -12.96 -0.41 24.80
CA SER A 150 -12.47 -0.17 23.44
C SER A 150 -12.19 1.32 23.17
N GLU A 151 -13.06 2.20 23.67
CA GLU A 151 -12.91 3.64 23.56
C GLU A 151 -11.78 4.16 24.45
N ALA A 152 -11.72 3.69 25.71
CA ALA A 152 -10.67 4.08 26.65
C ALA A 152 -9.27 3.70 26.14
N ILE A 153 -9.11 2.48 25.65
CA ILE A 153 -7.86 2.01 25.04
C ILE A 153 -7.57 2.84 23.79
N GLY A 154 -8.52 2.93 22.85
CA GLY A 154 -8.29 3.59 21.58
C GLY A 154 -7.93 5.07 21.71
N ASN A 155 -8.56 5.79 22.65
CA ASN A 155 -8.24 7.18 22.96
C ASN A 155 -6.84 7.36 23.54
N ARG A 156 -6.35 6.36 24.28
CA ARG A 156 -5.02 6.36 24.91
C ARG A 156 -3.92 6.13 23.88
N ILE A 157 -4.08 5.12 23.02
CA ILE A 157 -3.08 4.77 22.00
C ILE A 157 -3.30 5.47 20.65
N LYS A 158 -4.30 6.37 20.56
CA LYS A 158 -4.64 7.17 19.38
C LYS A 158 -4.94 6.34 18.13
N MET A 159 -5.58 5.19 18.32
CA MET A 159 -6.01 4.32 17.22
C MET A 159 -7.32 3.60 17.57
N PRO A 160 -8.21 3.34 16.60
CA PRO A 160 -9.42 2.57 16.84
C PRO A 160 -9.08 1.11 17.16
N VAL A 161 -9.70 0.58 18.22
CA VAL A 161 -9.52 -0.82 18.64
C VAL A 161 -10.86 -1.46 19.02
N ASN A 162 -10.86 -2.79 19.13
CA ASN A 162 -11.94 -3.55 19.75
C ASN A 162 -11.33 -4.41 20.86
N TYR A 163 -11.71 -4.16 22.11
CA TYR A 163 -11.15 -4.85 23.27
C TYR A 163 -11.30 -6.38 23.20
N ALA A 164 -12.43 -6.88 22.67
CA ALA A 164 -12.66 -8.32 22.51
C ALA A 164 -11.75 -8.96 21.44
N ARG A 165 -11.17 -8.16 20.55
CA ARG A 165 -10.28 -8.60 19.46
C ARG A 165 -8.94 -7.89 19.49
N LEU A 166 -8.51 -7.45 20.68
CA LEU A 166 -7.25 -6.74 20.84
C LEU A 166 -6.09 -7.65 20.45
N THR A 167 -5.11 -7.10 19.76
CA THR A 167 -3.88 -7.81 19.39
C THR A 167 -2.80 -7.62 20.46
N ASP A 168 -1.82 -8.53 20.53
CA ASP A 168 -0.66 -8.43 21.43
C ASP A 168 0.03 -7.06 21.31
N TRP A 169 0.21 -6.58 20.09
CA TRP A 169 0.85 -5.28 19.81
C TRP A 169 0.04 -4.11 20.36
N GLN A 170 -1.28 -4.09 20.14
CA GLN A 170 -2.17 -3.04 20.67
C GLN A 170 -2.20 -3.08 22.21
N ALA A 171 -2.21 -4.28 22.80
CA ALA A 171 -2.14 -4.46 24.24
C ALA A 171 -0.82 -3.91 24.81
N GLN A 172 0.31 -4.22 24.17
CA GLN A 172 1.62 -3.74 24.59
C GLN A 172 1.76 -2.22 24.47
N LEU A 173 1.25 -1.62 23.40
CA LEU A 173 1.20 -0.16 23.26
C LEU A 173 0.42 0.49 24.40
N PHE A 174 -0.73 -0.09 24.75
CA PHE A 174 -1.55 0.41 25.84
C PHE A 174 -0.80 0.30 27.18
N ILE A 175 -0.24 -0.87 27.51
CA ILE A 175 0.54 -1.10 28.73
C ILE A 175 1.73 -0.14 28.82
N ASN A 176 2.50 0.01 27.74
CA ASN A 176 3.65 0.91 27.69
C ASN A 176 3.26 2.38 27.89
N SER A 177 2.04 2.76 27.49
CA SER A 177 1.54 4.12 27.73
C SER A 177 1.36 4.45 29.22
N PHE A 178 1.20 3.45 30.09
CA PHE A 178 1.14 3.66 31.54
C PHE A 178 2.54 3.71 32.15
N LYS A 179 3.46 2.84 31.74
CA LYS A 179 4.86 2.85 32.20
C LYS A 179 5.55 4.19 31.93
N LYS A 180 5.37 4.74 30.73
CA LYS A 180 5.92 6.06 30.36
C LYS A 180 5.35 7.22 31.20
N ASN A 181 4.15 7.04 31.76
CA ASN A 181 3.53 8.03 32.63
C ASN A 181 3.98 7.91 34.10
N GLU A 182 4.47 6.77 34.55
CA GLU A 182 5.03 6.61 35.89
C GLU A 182 6.46 7.16 35.98
N GLU A 183 7.30 6.95 34.95
CA GLU A 183 8.65 7.54 34.87
C GLU A 183 8.63 9.07 34.90
N VAL A 184 7.60 9.71 34.33
CA VAL A 184 7.43 11.17 34.36
C VAL A 184 6.92 11.68 35.71
N LYS A 185 6.23 10.83 36.50
CA LYS A 185 5.76 11.19 37.84
C LYS A 185 6.80 11.00 38.93
N GLU A 186 7.75 10.07 38.75
CA GLU A 186 8.88 9.90 39.68
C GLU A 186 10.01 10.92 39.45
N ALA A 187 10.06 11.55 38.26
CA ALA A 187 11.04 12.57 37.90
C ALA A 187 10.58 14.02 38.16
N ALA A 188 9.40 14.22 38.77
CA ALA A 188 8.80 15.53 39.09
C ALA A 188 8.56 15.67 40.59
#